data_AF-A0A821THS7-F1
#
_entry.id   AF-A0A821THS7-F1
#
_cell.length_a   1.000
_cell.length_b   1.000
_cell.length_c   1.000
_cell.angle_alpha   90.00
_cell.angle_beta   90.00
_cell.angle_gamma   90.00
#
_symmetry.space_group_name_H-M   'P 1'
#
loop_
_entity.id
_entity.type
_entity.pdbx_description
1 polymer ?
#
loop_
_entity_poly.entity_id
_entity_poly.type
_entity_poly.pdbx_seq_one_letter_code
_entity_poly.pdbx_strand_id
1 'polypeptide(L)'
;MECRCDERPPSVVILKWFGPNDKEIMPPGPGTKSNVYTEWWDDLTNSLYITNMSKSSSGEYKCFTVYNETHYVHTYDVQAYEAPYFINTKETQYVINGSDALITCEAKGDINPLISWHKDNFEPIEITDDNKYEISSEGLLIHNISIEDNGVYKCVAADYETGEEVAIDIKVEV
;
A
#
# COMPACT_ATOMS: atom_id res chain seq x y z
N MET A 1 4.53 -13.79 7.84
CA MET A 1 5.35 -13.49 9.04
C MET A 1 5.93 -14.80 9.55
N GLU A 2 7.23 -14.85 9.84
CA GLU A 2 7.89 -16.08 10.29
C GLU A 2 8.12 -16.03 11.80
N CYS A 3 7.83 -17.14 12.48
CA CYS A 3 8.28 -17.37 13.84
C CYS A 3 9.18 -18.60 13.88
N ARG A 4 10.39 -18.42 14.41
CA ARG A 4 11.44 -19.44 14.44
C ARG A 4 12.04 -19.59 15.82
N CYS A 5 12.27 -20.83 16.24
CA CYS A 5 13.06 -21.15 17.42
C CYS A 5 14.50 -21.48 17.01
N ASP A 6 15.48 -20.70 17.45
CA ASP A 6 16.89 -20.86 17.07
C ASP A 6 17.67 -21.87 17.95
N GLU A 7 17.05 -22.38 19.02
CA GLU A 7 17.68 -23.30 19.99
C GLU A 7 17.69 -24.75 19.47
N ARG A 8 18.82 -25.46 19.63
CA ARG A 8 18.94 -26.88 19.19
C ARG A 8 18.39 -27.86 20.24
N PRO A 9 17.73 -28.97 19.85
CA PRO A 9 17.08 -29.92 20.76
C PRO A 9 18.01 -30.48 21.87
N PRO A 10 17.48 -30.79 23.08
CA PRO A 10 16.55 -31.92 23.23
C PRO A 10 15.16 -31.58 23.80
N SER A 11 14.80 -30.30 23.93
CA SER A 11 13.54 -29.89 24.55
C SER A 11 12.35 -29.92 23.59
N VAL A 12 11.16 -30.20 24.13
CA VAL A 12 9.89 -30.07 23.39
C VAL A 12 9.65 -28.60 23.08
N VAL A 13 9.43 -28.28 21.80
CA VAL A 13 9.05 -26.95 21.32
C VAL A 13 7.55 -26.97 21.00
N ILE A 14 6.80 -26.03 21.57
CA ILE A 14 5.43 -25.75 21.16
C ILE A 14 5.47 -24.39 20.49
N LEU A 15 5.07 -24.30 19.22
CA LEU A 15 4.98 -23.02 18.50
C LEU A 15 3.57 -22.86 17.94
N LYS A 16 2.90 -21.77 18.32
CA LYS A 16 1.52 -21.47 17.94
C LYS A 16 1.36 -20.01 17.55
N TRP A 17 0.44 -19.75 16.63
CA TRP A 17 0.01 -18.40 16.30
C TRP A 17 -1.36 -18.12 16.87
N PHE A 18 -1.53 -16.92 17.42
CA PHE A 18 -2.80 -16.39 17.89
C PHE A 18 -3.12 -15.10 17.14
N GLY A 19 -4.36 -14.99 16.68
CA GLY A 19 -4.85 -13.76 16.04
C GLY A 19 -5.27 -12.69 17.05
N PRO A 20 -5.78 -11.54 16.57
CA PRO A 20 -6.19 -10.40 17.41
C PRO A 20 -7.28 -10.71 18.44
N ASN A 21 -8.03 -11.79 18.21
CA ASN A 21 -9.09 -12.27 19.11
C ASN A 21 -8.58 -13.33 20.11
N ASP A 22 -7.26 -13.48 20.28
CA ASP A 22 -6.59 -14.51 21.07
C ASP A 22 -7.02 -15.95 20.74
N LYS A 23 -7.48 -16.18 19.50
CA LYS A 23 -7.80 -17.51 18.97
C LYS A 23 -6.59 -18.10 18.25
N GLU A 24 -6.30 -19.36 18.54
CA GLU A 24 -5.25 -20.12 17.84
C GLU A 24 -5.59 -20.22 16.35
N ILE A 25 -4.62 -19.87 15.50
CA ILE A 25 -4.74 -19.92 14.04
C ILE A 25 -4.23 -21.27 13.57
N MET A 26 -5.13 -22.04 12.98
CA MET A 26 -4.85 -23.39 12.52
C MET A 26 -4.27 -23.41 11.09
N PRO A 27 -3.53 -24.46 10.72
CA PRO A 27 -3.17 -24.71 9.33
C PRO A 27 -4.41 -24.89 8.45
N PRO A 28 -4.31 -24.63 7.14
CA PRO A 28 -5.44 -24.78 6.23
C PRO A 28 -5.89 -26.25 6.20
N GLY A 29 -7.13 -26.49 6.64
CA GLY A 29 -7.76 -27.82 6.57
C GLY A 29 -8.30 -28.14 5.16
N PRO A 30 -8.57 -29.42 4.84
CA PRO A 30 -9.16 -29.79 3.55
C PRO A 30 -10.50 -29.08 3.33
N GLY A 31 -10.57 -28.25 2.28
CA GLY A 31 -11.79 -27.51 1.92
C GLY A 31 -12.08 -26.26 2.76
N THR A 32 -11.22 -25.91 3.73
CA THR A 32 -11.38 -24.70 4.52
C THR A 32 -10.82 -23.49 3.77
N LYS A 33 -11.64 -22.46 3.56
CA LYS A 33 -11.20 -21.16 3.04
C LYS A 33 -11.08 -20.17 4.19
N SER A 34 -9.93 -20.17 4.86
CA SER A 34 -9.57 -19.09 5.80
C SER A 34 -8.63 -18.14 5.08
N ASN A 35 -8.84 -16.83 5.24
CA ASN A 35 -7.92 -15.83 4.73
C ASN A 35 -6.67 -15.70 5.63
N VAL A 36 -6.72 -16.20 6.86
CA VAL A 36 -5.61 -16.24 7.81
C VAL A 36 -5.30 -17.68 8.20
N TYR A 37 -4.07 -18.15 7.99
CA TYR A 37 -3.67 -19.53 8.28
C TYR A 37 -2.17 -19.65 8.57
N THR A 38 -1.76 -20.79 9.11
CA THR A 38 -0.35 -21.11 9.40
C THR A 38 0.20 -22.21 8.51
N GLU A 39 1.51 -22.19 8.25
CA GLU A 39 2.24 -23.22 7.52
C GLU A 39 3.56 -23.51 8.23
N TRP A 40 3.80 -24.80 8.48
CA TRP A 40 5.05 -25.28 9.08
C TRP A 40 6.08 -25.56 7.99
N TRP A 41 7.27 -24.98 8.14
CA TRP A 41 8.39 -25.24 7.23
C TRP A 41 9.26 -26.39 7.73
N ASP A 42 9.46 -26.46 9.04
CA ASP A 42 10.17 -27.50 9.77
C ASP A 42 9.70 -27.54 11.23
N ASP A 43 10.30 -28.38 12.07
CA ASP A 43 9.90 -28.55 13.48
C ASP A 43 10.14 -27.31 14.36
N LEU A 44 10.88 -26.31 13.87
CA LEU A 44 11.26 -25.10 14.61
C LEU A 44 10.70 -23.82 14.02
N THR A 45 10.07 -23.89 12.85
CA THR A 45 9.69 -22.73 12.04
C THR A 45 8.25 -22.83 11.55
N ASN A 46 7.42 -21.87 11.98
CA ASN A 46 6.02 -21.78 11.59
C ASN A 46 5.68 -20.36 11.14
N SER A 47 5.13 -20.25 9.94
CA SER A 47 4.78 -18.98 9.32
C SER A 47 3.28 -18.70 9.34
N LEU A 48 2.93 -17.46 9.62
CA LEU A 48 1.58 -16.92 9.50
C LEU A 48 1.39 -16.25 8.13
N TYR A 49 0.31 -16.63 7.45
CA TYR A 49 -0.13 -16.09 6.18
C TYR A 49 -1.47 -15.39 6.34
N ILE A 50 -1.55 -14.19 5.76
CA ILE A 50 -2.78 -13.42 5.63
C ILE A 50 -2.94 -13.16 4.13
N THR A 51 -3.93 -13.80 3.53
CA THR A 51 -4.33 -13.61 2.13
C THR A 51 -5.51 -12.64 2.08
N ASN A 52 -5.64 -11.89 0.98
CA ASN A 52 -6.69 -10.87 0.81
C ASN A 52 -6.78 -9.95 2.05
N MET A 53 -5.74 -9.15 2.27
CA MET A 53 -5.73 -8.20 3.38
C MET A 53 -6.94 -7.28 3.31
N SER A 54 -7.56 -7.05 4.47
CA SER A 54 -8.69 -6.15 4.64
C SER A 54 -8.61 -5.51 6.01
N LYS A 55 -9.40 -4.47 6.27
CA LYS A 55 -9.50 -3.85 7.60
C LYS A 55 -9.81 -4.83 8.73
N SER A 56 -10.53 -5.91 8.44
CA SER A 56 -10.84 -6.96 9.43
C SER A 56 -9.64 -7.83 9.80
N SER A 57 -8.60 -7.83 8.97
CA SER A 57 -7.34 -8.56 9.21
C SER A 57 -6.39 -7.78 10.13
N SER A 58 -6.63 -6.49 10.37
CA SER A 58 -5.78 -5.67 11.24
C SER A 58 -5.86 -6.13 12.71
N GLY A 59 -4.75 -5.98 13.42
CA GLY A 59 -4.65 -6.18 14.86
C GLY A 59 -3.36 -6.87 15.28
N GLU A 60 -3.34 -7.27 16.54
CA GLU A 60 -2.17 -7.85 17.19
C GLU A 60 -2.11 -9.37 16.96
N TYR A 61 -1.08 -9.84 16.27
CA TYR A 61 -0.81 -11.27 16.06
C TYR A 61 0.35 -11.72 16.95
N LYS A 62 0.17 -12.84 17.64
CA LYS A 62 1.15 -13.34 18.60
C LYS A 62 1.69 -14.68 18.14
N CYS A 63 3.00 -14.76 17.99
CA CYS A 63 3.68 -16.05 18.03
C CYS A 63 3.94 -16.42 19.49
N PHE A 64 3.35 -17.51 19.93
CA PHE A 64 3.53 -18.09 21.25
C PHE A 64 4.43 -19.33 21.14
N THR A 65 5.51 -19.33 21.91
CA THR A 65 6.48 -20.42 21.94
C THR A 65 6.68 -20.93 23.36
N VAL A 66 6.67 -22.25 23.56
CA VAL A 66 7.12 -22.90 24.80
C VAL A 66 8.40 -23.65 24.51
N TYR A 67 9.45 -23.31 25.24
CA TYR A 67 10.74 -23.99 25.20
C TYR A 67 11.20 -24.29 26.63
N ASN A 68 11.43 -25.56 26.94
CA ASN A 68 11.86 -26.01 28.27
C ASN A 68 11.01 -25.41 29.41
N GLU A 69 9.68 -25.56 29.30
CA GLU A 69 8.66 -25.02 30.23
C GLU A 69 8.61 -23.47 30.33
N THR A 70 9.48 -22.76 29.62
CA THR A 70 9.48 -21.30 29.57
C THR A 70 8.63 -20.81 28.40
N HIS A 71 7.78 -19.81 28.66
CA HIS A 71 6.91 -19.21 27.65
C HIS A 71 7.57 -17.96 27.06
N TYR A 72 7.51 -17.85 25.74
CA TYR A 72 7.97 -16.70 24.96
C TYR A 72 6.81 -16.23 24.08
N VAL A 73 6.65 -14.93 23.96
CA VAL A 73 5.63 -14.32 23.09
C VAL A 73 6.28 -13.24 22.26
N HIS A 74 6.19 -13.38 20.95
CA HIS A 74 6.52 -12.33 20.01
C HIS A 74 5.23 -11.76 19.42
N THR A 75 5.09 -10.44 19.47
CA THR A 75 3.91 -9.74 19.00
C THR A 75 4.21 -8.98 17.70
N TYR A 76 3.32 -9.13 16.71
CA TYR A 76 3.34 -8.42 15.43
C TYR A 76 2.08 -7.57 15.34
N ASP A 77 2.24 -6.27 15.15
CA ASP A 77 1.13 -5.36 14.85
C ASP A 77 0.91 -5.34 13.32
N VAL A 78 -0.25 -5.79 12.88
CA VAL A 78 -0.61 -5.85 11.46
C VAL A 78 -1.69 -4.82 11.20
N GLN A 79 -1.46 -3.90 10.28
CA GLN A 79 -2.44 -2.90 9.86
C GLN A 79 -2.68 -3.01 8.36
N ALA A 80 -3.95 -3.11 7.97
CA ALA A 80 -4.39 -3.00 6.58
C ALA A 80 -4.87 -1.57 6.30
N TYR A 81 -4.49 -1.05 5.14
CA TYR A 81 -4.88 0.27 4.63
C TYR A 81 -5.70 0.10 3.35
N GLU A 82 -6.61 1.04 3.10
CA GLU A 82 -7.29 1.20 1.83
C GLU A 82 -6.39 1.97 0.86
N ALA A 83 -6.24 1.43 -0.35
CA ALA A 83 -5.44 2.04 -1.39
C ALA A 83 -5.97 3.45 -1.76
N PRO A 84 -5.10 4.34 -2.25
CA PRO A 84 -5.53 5.65 -2.71
C PRO A 84 -6.61 5.58 -3.81
N TYR A 85 -7.48 6.58 -3.85
CA TYR A 85 -8.51 6.74 -4.87
C TYR A 85 -8.75 8.22 -5.21
N PHE A 86 -9.07 8.50 -6.47
CA PHE A 86 -9.31 9.86 -6.95
C PHE A 86 -10.74 10.33 -6.64
N ILE A 87 -10.90 11.57 -6.18
CA ILE A 87 -12.20 12.12 -5.79
C ILE A 87 -12.67 13.31 -6.64
N ASN A 88 -11.75 14.07 -7.23
CA ASN A 88 -12.07 15.30 -7.99
C ASN A 88 -11.27 15.39 -9.31
N THR A 89 -10.95 14.25 -9.92
CA THR A 89 -10.14 14.19 -11.13
C THR A 89 -10.99 13.87 -12.34
N LYS A 90 -10.98 14.75 -13.36
CA LYS A 90 -11.61 14.48 -14.66
C LYS A 90 -10.58 13.95 -15.66
N GLU A 91 -10.97 12.96 -16.46
CA GLU A 91 -10.14 12.39 -17.53
C GLU A 91 -9.79 13.42 -18.62
N THR A 92 -10.62 14.45 -18.82
CA THR A 92 -10.33 15.54 -19.75
C THR A 92 -10.56 16.89 -19.09
N GLN A 93 -9.58 17.77 -19.19
CA GLN A 93 -9.59 19.10 -18.59
C GLN A 93 -9.30 20.15 -19.66
N TYR A 94 -10.18 21.14 -19.73
CA TYR A 94 -10.09 22.25 -20.67
C TYR A 94 -9.53 23.47 -19.95
N VAL A 95 -8.53 24.09 -20.54
CA VAL A 95 -7.80 25.22 -19.97
C VAL A 95 -7.71 26.34 -21.00
N ILE A 96 -7.34 27.54 -20.55
CA ILE A 96 -7.30 28.72 -21.42
C ILE A 96 -5.85 29.06 -21.72
N ASN A 97 -5.50 29.13 -23.00
CA ASN A 97 -4.19 29.58 -23.45
C ASN A 97 -3.80 30.96 -22.87
N GLY A 98 -2.57 31.07 -22.37
CA GLY A 98 -1.97 32.31 -21.85
C GLY A 98 -2.32 32.63 -20.40
N SER A 99 -3.00 31.74 -19.68
CA SER A 99 -3.26 31.88 -18.24
C SER A 99 -2.55 30.81 -17.42
N ASP A 100 -2.47 31.01 -16.11
CA ASP A 100 -2.09 29.94 -15.19
C ASP A 100 -3.27 28.97 -15.04
N ALA A 101 -3.00 27.68 -15.13
CA ALA A 101 -4.04 26.65 -15.13
C ALA A 101 -3.69 25.53 -14.13
N LEU A 102 -4.64 25.21 -13.25
CA LEU A 102 -4.55 24.07 -12.34
C LEU A 102 -5.18 22.84 -13.01
N ILE A 103 -4.34 21.84 -13.31
CA ILE A 103 -4.79 20.51 -13.73
C ILE A 103 -5.11 19.73 -12.46
N THR A 104 -6.40 19.58 -12.19
CA THR A 104 -6.91 18.97 -10.95
C THR A 104 -6.58 17.48 -10.89
N CYS A 105 -5.95 17.06 -9.80
CA CYS A 105 -5.82 15.67 -9.45
C CYS A 105 -5.75 15.54 -7.93
N GLU A 106 -6.87 15.18 -7.32
CA GLU A 106 -6.98 15.01 -5.88
C GLU A 106 -7.28 13.54 -5.57
N ALA A 107 -6.42 12.96 -4.73
CA ALA A 107 -6.59 11.60 -4.23
C ALA A 107 -6.73 11.58 -2.72
N LYS A 108 -7.46 10.58 -2.22
CA LYS A 108 -7.59 10.26 -0.80
C LYS A 108 -7.23 8.81 -0.56
N GLY A 109 -6.82 8.50 0.66
CA GLY A 109 -6.58 7.16 1.16
C GLY A 109 -6.67 7.20 2.68
N ASP A 110 -6.43 6.07 3.34
CA ASP A 110 -6.27 6.09 4.80
C ASP A 110 -5.04 6.92 5.21
N ILE A 111 -3.98 6.81 4.41
CA ILE A 111 -2.81 7.66 4.47
C ILE A 111 -2.95 8.69 3.35
N ASN A 112 -2.67 9.95 3.67
CA ASN A 112 -2.72 11.03 2.69
C ASN A 112 -1.75 10.72 1.52
N PRO A 113 -2.24 10.51 0.29
CA PRO A 113 -1.39 10.11 -0.82
C PRO A 113 -0.45 11.22 -1.25
N LEU A 114 0.75 10.85 -1.66
CA LEU A 114 1.70 11.73 -2.34
C LEU A 114 1.36 11.77 -3.83
N ILE A 115 1.21 12.97 -4.36
CA ILE A 115 0.88 13.19 -5.78
C ILE A 115 2.17 13.47 -6.56
N SER A 116 2.36 12.73 -7.66
CA SER A 116 3.42 12.98 -8.63
C SER A 116 2.86 12.98 -10.05
N TRP A 117 3.59 13.60 -10.96
CA TRP A 117 3.11 13.91 -12.30
C TRP A 117 4.11 13.50 -13.36
N HIS A 118 3.61 12.97 -14.48
CA HIS A 118 4.39 12.68 -15.66
C HIS A 118 3.67 13.24 -16.88
N LYS A 119 4.41 13.77 -17.85
CA LYS A 119 3.85 14.09 -19.17
C LYS A 119 4.10 12.92 -20.11
N ASP A 120 3.03 12.40 -20.69
CA ASP A 120 3.12 11.34 -21.70
C ASP A 120 3.62 11.95 -23.02
N ASN A 121 4.89 11.69 -23.29
CA ASN A 121 5.56 11.91 -24.58
C ASN A 121 6.00 10.54 -25.13
N PHE A 122 6.83 10.49 -26.17
CA PHE A 122 7.43 9.22 -26.64
C PHE A 122 8.12 8.41 -25.52
N GLU A 123 8.62 9.10 -24.50
CA GLU A 123 9.00 8.54 -23.21
C GLU A 123 8.33 9.39 -22.10
N PRO A 124 7.76 8.79 -21.04
CA PRO A 124 7.18 9.53 -19.93
C PRO A 124 8.25 10.39 -19.25
N ILE A 125 8.00 11.69 -19.14
CA ILE A 125 8.90 12.63 -18.47
C ILE A 125 8.28 12.98 -17.12
N GLU A 126 9.01 12.70 -16.05
CA GLU A 126 8.64 13.15 -14.69
C GLU A 126 8.58 14.68 -14.67
N ILE A 127 7.50 15.21 -14.12
CA ILE A 127 7.32 16.64 -13.87
C ILE A 127 7.73 16.89 -12.42
N THR A 128 8.63 17.85 -12.23
CA THR A 128 9.08 18.34 -10.92
C THR A 128 8.82 19.83 -10.82
N ASP A 129 8.75 20.35 -9.59
CA ASP A 129 8.59 21.78 -9.35
C ASP A 129 9.68 22.61 -10.04
N ASP A 130 9.28 23.62 -10.81
CA ASP A 130 10.16 24.58 -11.48
C ASP A 130 9.43 25.91 -11.78
N ASN A 131 9.92 26.73 -12.72
CA ASN A 131 9.26 27.99 -13.07
C ASN A 131 7.96 27.81 -13.87
N LYS A 132 7.74 26.64 -14.46
CA LYS A 132 6.59 26.28 -15.30
C LYS A 132 5.55 25.48 -14.51
N TYR A 133 5.99 24.63 -13.59
CA TYR A 133 5.17 23.65 -12.88
C TYR A 133 5.25 23.84 -11.35
N GLU A 134 4.11 23.85 -10.68
CA GLU A 134 4.01 23.70 -9.22
C GLU A 134 3.09 22.52 -8.87
N ILE A 135 3.57 21.59 -8.05
CA ILE A 135 2.87 20.37 -7.65
C ILE A 135 2.26 20.56 -6.26
N SER A 136 1.00 20.20 -6.13
CA SER A 136 0.26 20.24 -4.86
C SER A 136 -0.64 19.02 -4.70
N SER A 137 -1.24 18.86 -3.52
CA SER A 137 -2.24 17.83 -3.27
C SER A 137 -3.54 18.01 -4.06
N GLU A 138 -3.80 19.20 -4.60
CA GLU A 138 -4.97 19.50 -5.43
C GLU A 138 -4.71 19.23 -6.92
N GLY A 139 -3.43 19.19 -7.33
CA GLY A 139 -3.00 18.91 -8.68
C GLY A 139 -1.74 19.65 -9.12
N LEU A 140 -1.60 19.79 -10.44
CA LEU A 140 -0.46 20.44 -11.10
C LEU A 140 -0.86 21.82 -11.60
N LEU A 141 -0.27 22.87 -11.02
CA LEU A 141 -0.37 24.23 -11.55
C LEU A 141 0.66 24.39 -12.67
N ILE A 142 0.19 24.83 -13.84
CA ILE A 142 1.02 25.13 -15.01
C ILE A 142 0.95 26.63 -15.28
N HIS A 143 2.06 27.33 -15.13
CA HIS A 143 2.14 28.77 -15.39
C HIS A 143 2.15 29.09 -16.89
N ASN A 144 1.43 30.15 -17.27
CA ASN A 144 1.35 30.64 -18.66
C ASN A 144 1.20 29.49 -19.67
N ILE A 145 0.11 28.72 -19.52
CA ILE A 145 -0.14 27.52 -20.31
C ILE A 145 -0.28 27.86 -21.80
N SER A 146 0.24 27.01 -22.67
CA SER A 146 0.32 27.24 -24.11
C SER A 146 -0.16 26.04 -24.92
N ILE A 147 -0.32 26.19 -26.23
CA ILE A 147 -0.74 25.09 -27.12
C ILE A 147 0.27 23.91 -27.08
N GLU A 148 1.54 24.15 -26.73
CA GLU A 148 2.57 23.11 -26.56
C GLU A 148 2.39 22.27 -25.28
N ASP A 149 1.58 22.77 -24.34
CA ASP A 149 1.21 22.07 -23.12
C ASP A 149 0.04 21.10 -23.34
N ASN A 150 -0.60 21.10 -24.53
CA ASN A 150 -1.56 20.05 -24.89
C ASN A 150 -0.92 18.66 -24.81
N GLY A 151 -1.66 17.70 -24.25
CA GLY A 151 -1.16 16.33 -24.14
C GLY A 151 -1.88 15.51 -23.09
N VAL A 152 -1.32 14.34 -22.82
CA VAL A 152 -1.76 13.46 -21.73
C VAL A 152 -0.79 13.63 -20.58
N TYR A 153 -1.33 13.86 -19.40
CA TYR A 153 -0.61 13.97 -18.14
C TYR A 153 -1.04 12.81 -17.25
N LYS A 154 -0.08 12.07 -16.73
CA LYS A 154 -0.32 10.99 -15.78
C LYS A 154 -0.15 11.53 -14.38
N CYS A 155 -1.22 11.49 -13.61
CA CYS A 155 -1.19 11.77 -12.19
C CYS A 155 -1.10 10.44 -11.43
N VAL A 156 -0.12 10.32 -10.54
CA VAL A 156 0.10 9.16 -9.69
C VAL A 156 -0.14 9.56 -8.24
N ALA A 157 -0.96 8.79 -7.54
CA ALA A 157 -1.20 8.92 -6.11
C ALA A 157 -0.61 7.70 -5.40
N ALA A 158 0.40 7.93 -4.57
CA ALA A 158 1.15 6.87 -3.89
C ALA A 158 1.00 6.97 -2.36
N ASP A 159 0.85 5.83 -1.71
CA ASP A 159 0.88 5.69 -0.25
C ASP A 159 2.32 5.35 0.20
N TYR A 160 2.91 6.20 1.04
CA TYR A 160 4.30 6.05 1.44
C TYR A 160 4.56 4.91 2.44
N GLU A 161 3.55 4.41 3.17
CA GLU A 161 3.74 3.30 4.11
C GLU A 161 3.53 1.95 3.43
N THR A 162 2.51 1.84 2.58
CA THR A 162 2.19 0.57 1.91
C THR A 162 2.95 0.39 0.60
N GLY A 163 3.39 1.48 -0.04
CA GLY A 163 3.96 1.46 -1.38
C GLY A 163 2.92 1.21 -2.48
N GLU A 164 1.63 1.20 -2.15
CA GLU A 164 0.55 1.09 -3.12
C GLU A 164 0.43 2.39 -3.92
N GLU A 165 0.18 2.26 -5.22
CA GLU A 165 0.03 3.38 -6.14
C GLU A 165 -1.17 3.19 -7.06
N VAL A 166 -1.84 4.29 -7.36
CA VAL A 166 -2.86 4.36 -8.41
C VAL A 166 -2.54 5.51 -9.34
N ALA A 167 -2.85 5.35 -10.62
CA ALA A 167 -2.58 6.34 -11.64
C ALA A 167 -3.81 6.62 -12.48
N ILE A 168 -3.91 7.85 -12.97
CA ILE A 168 -4.94 8.27 -13.93
C ILE A 168 -4.30 9.13 -15.02
N ASP A 169 -4.67 8.83 -16.27
CA ASP A 169 -4.29 9.63 -17.42
C ASP A 169 -5.31 10.75 -17.62
N ILE A 170 -4.81 11.99 -17.70
CA ILE A 170 -5.59 13.22 -17.81
C ILE A 170 -5.22 13.88 -19.13
N LYS A 171 -6.21 13.98 -20.03
CA LYS A 171 -6.08 14.72 -21.28
C LYS A 171 -6.27 16.22 -21.01
N VAL A 172 -5.25 17.02 -21.31
CA VAL A 172 -5.30 18.47 -21.21
C VAL A 172 -5.51 19.06 -22.61
N GLU A 173 -6.57 19.87 -22.74
CA GLU A 173 -6.92 20.59 -23.96
C GLU A 173 -6.89 22.11 -23.70
N VAL A 174 -5.91 22.80 -24.33
CA VAL A 174 -5.62 24.24 -24.23
C VAL A 174 -6.28 25.03 -25.35
#